data_AF-A0AAW3KCU5-F1
#
_entry.id   AF-A0AAW3KCU5-F1
#
_cell.length_a   1.000
_cell.length_b   1.000
_cell.length_c   1.000
_cell.angle_alpha   90.00
_cell.angle_beta   90.00
_cell.angle_gamma   90.00
#
_symmetry.space_group_name_H-M   'P 1'
#
loop_
_entity.id
_entity.type
_entity.pdbx_description
1 polymer ?
#
loop_
_entity_poly.entity_id
_entity_poly.type
_entity_poly.pdbx_seq_one_letter_code
_entity_poly.pdbx_strand_id
1 'polypeptide(L)'
;MVMAAPTKEQHQAAQQFVDQVIAALKNDRGVHAETTIAATARMAGTFLFRSFAFPLSSAAPGQAVFSDAANEQGPKLVQILGGVLAYLGVNLDQSKLGEKQTPEHQPHLEFLVTPRLLEPLFSRTKDALGLSYVAAAESATVATALLIQKCVPVLDPNVAFGIAAYGFVEGSKTALDPVVL
;
A
#
# COMPACT_ATOMS: atom_id res chain seq x y z
N MET A 1 -14.49 8.88 -14.48
CA MET A 1 -15.04 7.52 -14.34
C MET A 1 -15.24 7.28 -12.85
N VAL A 2 -16.48 7.08 -12.38
CA VAL A 2 -16.75 6.79 -10.97
C VAL A 2 -16.17 5.41 -10.67
N MET A 3 -15.33 5.27 -9.63
CA MET A 3 -14.84 3.96 -9.20
C MET A 3 -16.03 3.05 -8.91
N ALA A 4 -15.98 1.82 -9.42
CA ALA A 4 -16.88 0.78 -8.96
C ALA A 4 -16.64 0.54 -7.46
N ALA A 5 -17.71 0.32 -6.70
CA ALA A 5 -17.58 -0.06 -5.30
C ALA A 5 -16.80 -1.38 -5.19
N PRO A 6 -15.93 -1.56 -4.19
CA PRO A 6 -15.18 -2.81 -4.02
C PRO A 6 -16.14 -4.00 -3.88
N THR A 7 -15.76 -5.16 -4.41
CA THR A 7 -16.55 -6.38 -4.22
C THR A 7 -16.51 -6.85 -2.76
N LYS A 8 -17.38 -7.79 -2.40
CA LYS A 8 -17.36 -8.43 -1.08
C LYS A 8 -15.99 -9.05 -0.76
N GLU A 9 -15.37 -9.69 -1.75
CA GLU A 9 -14.07 -10.33 -1.63
C GLU A 9 -12.96 -9.29 -1.44
N GLN A 10 -13.02 -8.15 -2.15
CA GLN A 10 -12.06 -7.06 -1.94
C GLN A 10 -12.18 -6.43 -0.55
N HIS A 11 -13.41 -6.24 -0.05
CA HIS A 11 -13.64 -5.78 1.32
C HIS A 11 -13.12 -6.79 2.35
N GLN A 12 -13.35 -8.09 2.14
CA GLN A 12 -12.85 -9.14 3.02
C GLN A 12 -11.32 -9.19 3.01
N ALA A 13 -10.69 -9.11 1.83
CA ALA A 13 -9.24 -9.05 1.70
C ALA A 13 -8.65 -7.83 2.41
N ALA A 14 -9.26 -6.65 2.24
CA ALA A 14 -8.81 -5.43 2.89
C ALA A 14 -8.78 -5.58 4.43
N GLN A 15 -9.83 -6.15 5.02
CA GLN A 15 -9.87 -6.39 6.47
C GLN A 15 -8.80 -7.40 6.90
N GLN A 16 -8.63 -8.50 6.16
CA GLN A 16 -7.59 -9.49 6.46
C GLN A 16 -6.18 -8.91 6.34
N PHE A 17 -5.92 -8.04 5.36
CA PHE A 17 -4.63 -7.36 5.20
C PHE A 17 -4.32 -6.44 6.39
N VAL A 18 -5.32 -5.70 6.90
CA VAL A 18 -5.18 -4.90 8.13
C VAL A 18 -4.76 -5.78 9.31
N ASP A 19 -5.45 -6.92 9.51
CA ASP A 19 -5.15 -7.81 10.62
C ASP A 19 -3.76 -8.45 10.49
N GLN A 20 -3.39 -8.85 9.26
CA GLN A 20 -2.09 -9.46 8.96
C GLN A 20 -0.93 -8.50 9.18
N VAL A 21 -1.02 -7.25 8.71
CA VAL A 21 0.06 -6.28 8.88
C VAL A 21 0.22 -5.87 10.34
N ILE A 22 -0.90 -5.70 11.07
CA ILE A 22 -0.87 -5.44 12.51
C ILE A 22 -0.20 -6.60 13.23
N ALA A 23 -0.59 -7.84 12.94
CA ALA A 23 0.01 -9.02 13.56
C ALA A 23 1.51 -9.16 13.26
N ALA A 24 1.93 -8.86 12.01
CA ALA A 24 3.31 -8.97 11.58
C ALA A 24 4.23 -7.88 12.16
N LEU A 25 3.70 -6.66 12.40
CA LEU A 25 4.50 -5.49 12.79
C LEU A 25 4.33 -5.07 14.25
N LYS A 26 3.42 -5.71 15.01
CA LYS A 26 3.24 -5.44 16.43
C LYS A 26 4.45 -5.92 17.23
N ASN A 27 4.92 -5.07 18.13
CA ASN A 27 5.91 -5.39 19.16
C ASN A 27 5.40 -5.04 20.56
N ASP A 28 6.26 -5.12 21.57
CA ASP A 28 5.92 -4.84 22.98
C ASP A 28 5.39 -3.41 23.21
N ARG A 29 5.68 -2.48 22.30
CA ARG A 29 5.22 -1.07 22.33
C ARG A 29 3.98 -0.84 21.45
N GLY A 30 3.41 -1.89 20.88
CA GLY A 30 2.29 -1.81 19.96
C GLY A 30 2.74 -1.75 18.50
N VAL A 31 2.02 -0.98 17.68
CA VAL A 31 2.23 -0.89 16.24
C VAL A 31 2.62 0.55 15.89
N HIS A 32 3.71 0.73 15.16
CA HIS A 32 4.11 2.05 14.66
C HIS A 32 3.24 2.43 13.46
N ALA A 33 2.49 3.54 13.56
CA ALA A 33 1.46 3.93 12.61
C ALA A 33 2.05 4.14 11.20
N GLU A 34 3.08 4.97 11.08
CA GLU A 34 3.77 5.32 9.84
C GLU A 34 4.34 4.08 9.17
N THR A 35 4.95 3.18 9.93
CA THR A 35 5.51 1.92 9.40
C THR A 35 4.42 1.03 8.84
N THR A 36 3.28 0.93 9.50
CA THR A 36 2.18 0.04 9.11
C THR A 36 1.45 0.55 7.88
N ILE A 37 1.24 1.87 7.81
CA ILE A 37 0.68 2.55 6.64
C ILE A 37 1.62 2.40 5.45
N ALA A 38 2.91 2.70 5.62
CA ALA A 38 3.91 2.56 4.56
C ALA A 38 4.02 1.11 4.05
N ALA A 39 4.07 0.14 4.97
CA ALA A 39 4.19 -1.27 4.63
C ALA A 39 2.98 -1.77 3.82
N THR A 40 1.77 -1.40 4.24
CA THR A 40 0.54 -1.78 3.54
C THR A 40 0.42 -1.10 2.17
N ALA A 41 0.81 0.18 2.08
CA ALA A 41 0.82 0.92 0.82
C ALA A 41 1.85 0.36 -0.16
N ARG A 42 3.05 0.00 0.32
CA ARG A 42 4.05 -0.71 -0.48
C ARG A 42 3.50 -2.02 -1.02
N MET A 43 2.78 -2.80 -0.23
CA MET A 43 2.14 -4.03 -0.71
C MET A 43 1.08 -3.78 -1.80
N ALA A 44 0.30 -2.70 -1.71
CA ALA A 44 -0.60 -2.31 -2.79
C ALA A 44 0.16 -1.99 -4.08
N GLY A 45 1.25 -1.22 -3.98
CA GLY A 45 2.15 -0.96 -5.10
C GLY A 45 2.79 -2.23 -5.65
N THR A 46 3.23 -3.14 -4.78
CA THR A 46 3.82 -4.44 -5.13
C THR A 46 2.85 -5.31 -5.92
N PHE A 47 1.59 -5.43 -5.48
CA PHE A 47 0.59 -6.16 -6.26
C PHE A 47 0.29 -5.48 -7.60
N LEU A 48 0.25 -4.15 -7.64
CA LEU A 48 0.11 -3.43 -8.91
C LEU A 48 1.31 -3.73 -9.83
N PHE A 49 2.53 -3.73 -9.31
CA PHE A 49 3.74 -4.07 -10.05
C PHE A 49 3.71 -5.50 -10.61
N ARG A 50 3.30 -6.48 -9.79
CA ARG A 50 3.11 -7.88 -10.20
C ARG A 50 2.09 -8.00 -11.34
N SER A 51 1.04 -7.18 -11.33
CA SER A 51 0.01 -7.19 -12.37
C SER A 51 0.53 -6.83 -13.76
N PHE A 52 1.67 -6.14 -13.85
CA PHE A 52 2.27 -5.76 -15.13
C PHE A 52 3.06 -6.88 -15.80
N ALA A 53 3.35 -7.97 -15.07
CA ALA A 53 4.04 -9.15 -15.59
C ALA A 53 5.36 -8.83 -16.34
N PHE A 54 6.14 -7.87 -15.84
CA PHE A 54 7.39 -7.47 -16.50
C PHE A 54 8.42 -8.62 -16.55
N PRO A 55 9.20 -8.72 -17.64
CA PRO A 55 10.38 -9.57 -17.66
C PRO A 55 11.47 -8.91 -16.83
N LEU A 56 11.67 -9.38 -15.60
CA LEU A 56 12.60 -8.76 -14.65
C LEU A 56 13.97 -9.45 -14.56
N SER A 57 14.31 -10.30 -15.53
CA SER A 57 15.52 -11.15 -15.51
C SER A 57 16.85 -10.41 -15.38
N SER A 58 16.88 -9.08 -15.59
CA SER A 58 18.06 -8.24 -15.46
C SER A 58 17.97 -7.15 -14.39
N ALA A 59 16.86 -7.07 -13.65
CA ALA A 59 16.69 -6.07 -12.59
C ALA A 59 17.28 -6.60 -11.27
N ALA A 60 18.06 -5.77 -10.58
CA ALA A 60 18.48 -6.07 -9.21
C ALA A 60 17.35 -5.73 -8.23
N PRO A 61 17.18 -6.48 -7.13
CA PRO A 61 16.28 -6.05 -6.05
C PRO A 61 16.56 -4.62 -5.60
N GLY A 62 15.51 -3.82 -5.43
CA GLY A 62 15.62 -2.42 -5.02
C GLY A 62 15.92 -1.45 -6.17
N GLN A 63 16.15 -1.95 -7.39
CA GLN A 63 16.37 -1.10 -8.55
C GLN A 63 15.06 -0.43 -9.00
N ALA A 64 15.13 0.85 -9.32
CA ALA A 64 14.02 1.57 -9.92
C ALA A 64 13.68 0.98 -11.31
N VAL A 65 12.39 0.75 -11.55
CA VAL A 65 11.86 0.23 -12.81
C VAL A 65 11.06 1.33 -13.49
N PHE A 66 11.55 1.78 -14.65
CA PHE A 66 10.84 2.75 -15.48
C PHE A 66 9.73 2.05 -16.25
N SER A 67 8.49 2.48 -16.04
CA SER A 67 7.33 1.84 -16.61
C SER A 67 6.21 2.84 -16.86
N ASP A 68 5.72 2.87 -18.10
CA ASP A 68 4.54 3.65 -18.46
C ASP A 68 3.28 3.11 -17.77
N ALA A 69 3.16 1.78 -17.64
CA ALA A 69 2.05 1.18 -16.90
C ALA A 69 2.03 1.64 -15.44
N ALA A 70 3.20 1.75 -14.78
CA ALA A 70 3.27 2.29 -13.42
C ALA A 70 2.96 3.80 -13.37
N ASN A 71 3.33 4.57 -14.40
CA ASN A 71 2.99 5.99 -14.52
C ASN A 71 1.48 6.21 -14.70
N GLU A 72 0.80 5.34 -15.44
CA GLU A 72 -0.64 5.43 -15.72
C GLU A 72 -1.51 4.88 -14.58
N GLN A 73 -1.10 3.75 -13.99
CA GLN A 73 -1.91 3.01 -13.03
C GLN A 73 -1.61 3.40 -11.58
N GLY A 74 -0.36 3.78 -11.26
CA GLY A 74 0.04 4.21 -9.92
C GLY A 74 -0.84 5.34 -9.33
N PRO A 75 -1.13 6.42 -10.09
CA PRO A 75 -2.03 7.48 -9.63
C PRO A 75 -3.44 7.00 -9.25
N LYS A 76 -3.91 5.87 -9.79
CA LYS A 76 -5.22 5.32 -9.44
C LYS A 76 -5.26 4.82 -8.00
N LEU A 77 -4.17 4.27 -7.47
CA LEU A 77 -4.10 3.88 -6.04
C LEU A 77 -4.24 5.11 -5.13
N VAL A 78 -3.64 6.25 -5.51
CA VAL A 78 -3.79 7.52 -4.78
C VAL A 78 -5.24 8.03 -4.83
N GLN A 79 -5.89 7.93 -5.99
CA GLN A 79 -7.31 8.29 -6.15
C GLN A 79 -8.24 7.40 -5.31
N ILE A 80 -8.01 6.09 -5.32
CA ILE A 80 -8.76 5.13 -4.48
C ILE A 80 -8.57 5.49 -3.00
N LEU A 81 -7.34 5.73 -2.56
CA LEU A 81 -7.06 6.10 -1.18
C LEU A 81 -7.84 7.35 -0.76
N GLY A 82 -7.77 8.42 -1.56
CA GLY A 82 -8.49 9.66 -1.29
C GLY A 82 -10.00 9.46 -1.23
N GLY A 83 -10.56 8.70 -2.17
CA GLY A 83 -11.99 8.38 -2.21
C GLY A 83 -12.47 7.58 -1.01
N VAL A 84 -11.70 6.56 -0.59
CA VAL A 84 -12.04 5.75 0.59
C VAL A 84 -11.90 6.55 1.88
N LEU A 85 -10.87 7.38 2.02
CA LEU A 85 -10.71 8.26 3.19
C LEU A 85 -11.87 9.25 3.31
N ALA A 86 -12.28 9.88 2.21
CA ALA A 86 -13.45 10.75 2.19
C ALA A 86 -14.74 10.00 2.59
N TYR A 87 -14.94 8.78 2.08
CA TYR A 87 -16.06 7.93 2.47
C TYR A 87 -16.03 7.57 3.97
N LEU A 88 -14.83 7.37 4.54
CA LEU A 88 -14.63 7.10 5.97
C LEU A 88 -14.72 8.37 6.85
N GLY A 89 -14.99 9.54 6.27
CA GLY A 89 -15.08 10.81 6.99
C GLY A 89 -13.73 11.42 7.39
N VAL A 90 -12.63 10.96 6.79
CA VAL A 90 -11.29 11.51 6.99
C VAL A 90 -11.08 12.66 6.00
N ASN A 91 -11.06 13.89 6.52
CA ASN A 91 -10.88 15.10 5.72
C ASN A 91 -9.40 15.37 5.48
N LEU A 92 -8.99 15.41 4.22
CA LEU A 92 -7.65 15.81 3.80
C LEU A 92 -7.63 17.28 3.39
N ASP A 93 -6.61 17.99 3.84
CA ASP A 93 -6.29 19.34 3.43
C ASP A 93 -5.48 19.28 2.13
N GLN A 94 -6.14 19.60 1.02
CA GLN A 94 -5.54 19.59 -0.32
C GLN A 94 -4.30 20.49 -0.42
N SER A 95 -4.21 21.54 0.41
CA SER A 95 -3.06 22.46 0.39
C SER A 95 -1.78 21.86 1.00
N LYS A 96 -1.91 20.80 1.80
CA LYS A 96 -0.80 20.11 2.49
C LYS A 96 -0.34 18.84 1.76
N LEU A 97 -1.06 18.42 0.71
CA LEU A 97 -0.73 17.20 -0.02
C LEU A 97 0.56 17.42 -0.83
N GLY A 98 1.51 16.50 -0.71
CA GLY A 98 2.80 16.56 -1.41
C GLY A 98 3.91 17.27 -0.64
N GLU A 99 3.66 17.71 0.59
CA GLU A 99 4.73 18.16 1.49
C GLU A 99 5.74 17.03 1.76
N LYS A 100 7.01 17.41 1.89
CA LYS A 100 8.08 16.46 2.17
C LYS A 100 7.92 15.93 3.60
N GLN A 101 8.03 14.61 3.77
CA GLN A 101 8.02 13.99 5.10
C GLN A 101 9.14 14.54 5.97
N THR A 102 8.80 14.88 7.21
CA THR A 102 9.77 15.21 8.25
C THR A 102 10.39 13.92 8.80
N PRO A 103 11.64 13.96 9.32
CA PRO A 103 12.32 12.77 9.84
C PRO A 103 11.56 12.02 10.94
N GLU A 104 10.72 12.71 11.70
CA GLU A 104 9.93 12.12 12.79
C GLU A 104 8.83 11.17 12.31
N HIS A 105 8.40 11.29 11.05
CA HIS A 105 7.36 10.47 10.44
C HIS A 105 7.93 9.40 9.50
N GLN A 106 9.24 9.16 9.56
CA GLN A 106 9.89 8.20 8.67
C GLN A 106 9.52 6.76 9.06
N PRO A 107 9.01 5.93 8.12
CA PRO A 107 8.76 4.52 8.39
C PRO A 107 10.04 3.79 8.85
N HIS A 108 9.93 2.94 9.87
CA HIS A 108 11.07 2.20 10.41
C HIS A 108 11.51 1.02 9.53
N LEU A 109 10.64 0.55 8.62
CA LEU A 109 10.96 -0.53 7.72
C LEU A 109 11.47 0.01 6.39
N GLU A 110 12.60 -0.53 5.94
CA GLU A 110 13.08 -0.36 4.58
C GLU A 110 12.14 -1.03 3.57
N PHE A 111 12.18 -0.55 2.32
CA PHE A 111 11.31 -1.05 1.26
C PHE A 111 11.40 -2.57 1.09
N LEU A 112 12.60 -3.13 0.86
CA LEU A 112 12.79 -4.56 0.56
C LEU A 112 12.41 -5.51 1.71
N VAL A 113 12.37 -5.00 2.94
CA VAL A 113 11.94 -5.80 4.10
C VAL A 113 10.42 -6.01 4.08
N THR A 114 9.67 -5.05 3.55
CA THR A 114 8.21 -5.08 3.50
C THR A 114 7.65 -6.28 2.70
N PRO A 115 7.98 -6.46 1.40
CA PRO A 115 7.44 -7.57 0.63
C PRO A 115 7.91 -8.92 1.15
N ARG A 116 9.16 -9.04 1.63
CA ARG A 116 9.66 -10.29 2.24
C ARG A 116 8.81 -10.74 3.44
N LEU A 117 8.31 -9.80 4.24
CA LEU A 117 7.46 -10.10 5.40
C LEU A 117 5.99 -10.32 5.01
N LEU A 118 5.44 -9.45 4.17
CA LEU A 118 3.99 -9.34 3.97
C LEU A 118 3.48 -10.01 2.70
N GLU A 119 4.28 -10.10 1.63
CA GLU A 119 3.85 -10.69 0.36
C GLU A 119 3.39 -12.14 0.50
N PRO A 120 4.04 -13.03 1.28
CA PRO A 120 3.54 -14.39 1.48
C PRO A 120 2.19 -14.43 2.22
N LEU A 121 1.95 -13.51 3.15
CA LEU A 121 0.70 -13.42 3.91
C LEU A 121 -0.43 -12.92 3.01
N PHE A 122 -0.19 -11.80 2.32
CA PHE A 122 -1.19 -11.14 1.52
C PHE A 122 -1.52 -11.98 0.28
N SER A 123 -0.53 -12.65 -0.33
CA SER A 123 -0.75 -13.52 -1.49
C SER A 123 -1.62 -14.73 -1.15
N ARG A 124 -1.45 -15.33 0.03
CA ARG A 124 -2.35 -16.41 0.49
C ARG A 124 -3.81 -15.97 0.57
N THR A 125 -4.06 -14.78 1.13
CA THR A 125 -5.42 -14.20 1.17
C THR A 125 -5.93 -13.88 -0.23
N LYS A 126 -5.08 -13.29 -1.09
CA LYS A 126 -5.41 -13.01 -2.49
C LYS A 126 -5.88 -14.27 -3.20
N ASP A 127 -5.10 -15.35 -3.11
CA ASP A 127 -5.36 -16.61 -3.80
C ASP A 127 -6.60 -17.32 -3.23
N ALA A 128 -6.74 -17.35 -1.90
CA ALA A 128 -7.90 -17.95 -1.23
C ALA A 128 -9.23 -17.26 -1.60
N LEU A 129 -9.18 -15.96 -1.92
CA LEU A 129 -10.34 -15.17 -2.35
C LEU A 129 -10.46 -15.04 -3.87
N GLY A 130 -9.58 -15.68 -4.64
CA GLY A 130 -9.62 -15.64 -6.11
C GLY A 130 -9.35 -14.26 -6.71
N LEU A 131 -8.62 -13.40 -6.00
CA LEU A 131 -8.35 -12.03 -6.45
C LEU A 131 -7.21 -11.99 -7.49
N SER A 132 -7.41 -11.17 -8.51
CA SER A 132 -6.32 -10.76 -9.41
C SER A 132 -5.34 -9.85 -8.67
N TYR A 133 -4.13 -9.69 -9.21
CA TYR A 133 -3.16 -8.74 -8.66
C TYR A 133 -3.68 -7.29 -8.61
N VAL A 134 -4.43 -6.85 -9.64
CA VAL A 134 -5.06 -5.53 -9.63
C VAL A 134 -6.09 -5.42 -8.50
N ALA A 135 -6.99 -6.39 -8.36
CA ALA A 135 -8.01 -6.38 -7.31
C ALA A 135 -7.38 -6.46 -5.90
N ALA A 136 -6.25 -7.16 -5.75
CA ALA A 136 -5.47 -7.23 -4.53
C ALA A 136 -4.79 -5.89 -4.20
N ALA A 137 -4.25 -5.20 -5.21
CA ALA A 137 -3.67 -3.87 -5.06
C ALA A 137 -4.73 -2.87 -4.56
N GLU A 138 -5.90 -2.86 -5.18
CA GLU A 138 -7.04 -2.03 -4.75
C GLU A 138 -7.47 -2.38 -3.31
N SER A 139 -7.54 -3.67 -2.96
CA SER A 139 -7.88 -4.13 -1.60
C SER A 139 -6.84 -3.69 -0.57
N ALA A 140 -5.55 -3.74 -0.91
CA ALA A 140 -4.47 -3.26 -0.06
C ALA A 140 -4.48 -1.72 0.07
N THR A 141 -4.92 -0.99 -0.96
CA THR A 141 -5.19 0.45 -0.85
C THR A 141 -6.36 0.74 0.10
N VAL A 142 -7.45 -0.03 0.04
CA VAL A 142 -8.56 0.07 1.01
C VAL A 142 -8.05 -0.25 2.43
N ALA A 143 -7.24 -1.30 2.60
CA ALA A 143 -6.61 -1.62 3.89
C ALA A 143 -5.75 -0.47 4.42
N THR A 144 -4.99 0.18 3.54
CA THR A 144 -4.21 1.37 3.87
C THR A 144 -5.11 2.50 4.38
N ALA A 145 -6.24 2.78 3.72
CA ALA A 145 -7.20 3.78 4.17
C ALA A 145 -7.80 3.45 5.56
N LEU A 146 -8.12 2.17 5.80
CA LEU A 146 -8.61 1.70 7.11
C LEU A 146 -7.57 1.89 8.22
N LEU A 147 -6.29 1.66 7.93
CA LEU A 147 -5.19 1.90 8.88
C LEU A 147 -5.04 3.39 9.19
N ILE A 148 -5.06 4.25 8.16
CA ILE A 148 -5.02 5.70 8.35
C ILE A 148 -6.16 6.15 9.25
N GLN A 149 -7.40 5.69 8.97
CA GLN A 149 -8.57 6.00 9.78
C GLN A 149 -8.40 5.58 11.26
N LYS A 150 -7.83 4.40 11.52
CA LYS A 150 -7.52 3.93 12.88
C LYS A 150 -6.44 4.76 13.57
N CYS A 151 -5.53 5.37 12.80
CA CYS A 151 -4.40 6.15 13.30
C CYS A 151 -4.68 7.65 13.45
N VAL A 152 -5.85 8.15 13.01
CA VAL A 152 -6.24 9.57 13.15
C VAL A 152 -5.98 10.16 14.56
N PRO A 153 -6.23 9.44 15.67
CA PRO A 153 -5.97 10.00 17.01
C PRO A 153 -4.50 10.29 17.33
N VAL A 154 -3.55 9.73 16.56
CA VAL A 154 -2.11 9.78 16.85
C VAL A 154 -1.25 10.24 15.67
N LEU A 155 -1.80 10.36 14.47
CA LEU A 155 -1.09 10.75 13.25
C LEU A 155 -1.96 11.66 12.38
N ASP A 156 -1.41 12.79 11.94
CA ASP A 156 -2.09 13.70 11.02
C ASP A 156 -2.45 12.94 9.71
N PRO A 157 -3.73 12.92 9.30
CA PRO A 157 -4.16 12.23 8.09
C PRO A 157 -3.46 12.69 6.81
N ASN A 158 -3.02 13.94 6.74
CA ASN A 158 -2.30 14.49 5.58
C ASN A 158 -0.89 13.89 5.49
N VAL A 159 -0.21 13.75 6.63
CA VAL A 159 1.08 13.07 6.75
C VAL A 159 0.91 11.59 6.39
N ALA A 160 -0.09 10.93 6.95
CA ALA A 160 -0.43 9.54 6.67
C ALA A 160 -0.72 9.28 5.18
N PHE A 161 -1.44 10.20 4.53
CA PHE A 161 -1.69 10.15 3.09
C PHE A 161 -0.40 10.28 2.29
N GLY A 162 0.48 11.22 2.66
CA GLY A 162 1.81 11.36 2.02
C GLY A 162 2.65 10.11 2.14
N ILE A 163 2.64 9.46 3.32
CA ILE A 163 3.30 8.16 3.56
C ILE A 163 2.75 7.07 2.64
N ALA A 164 1.42 6.95 2.56
CA ALA A 164 0.80 5.97 1.70
C ALA A 164 1.09 6.23 0.21
N ALA A 165 0.99 7.48 -0.25
CA ALA A 165 1.28 7.85 -1.63
C ALA A 165 2.73 7.51 -2.02
N TYR A 166 3.70 7.80 -1.15
CA TYR A 166 5.08 7.41 -1.37
C TYR A 166 5.26 5.88 -1.38
N GLY A 167 4.60 5.17 -0.46
CA GLY A 167 4.61 3.70 -0.42
C GLY A 167 4.05 3.06 -1.70
N PHE A 168 2.97 3.60 -2.28
CA PHE A 168 2.47 3.15 -3.58
C PHE A 168 3.51 3.31 -4.68
N VAL A 169 4.24 4.44 -4.71
CA VAL A 169 5.31 4.68 -5.69
C VAL A 169 6.45 3.69 -5.48
N GLU A 170 6.93 3.51 -4.26
CA GLU A 170 7.99 2.54 -3.95
C GLU A 170 7.59 1.12 -4.40
N GLY A 171 6.37 0.68 -4.07
CA GLY A 171 5.89 -0.65 -4.43
C GLY A 171 5.68 -0.86 -5.92
N SER A 172 5.18 0.17 -6.63
CA SER A 172 4.82 0.06 -8.06
C SER A 172 5.97 0.33 -9.03
N LYS A 173 7.11 0.84 -8.54
CA LYS A 173 8.25 1.27 -9.38
C LYS A 173 9.61 0.75 -8.90
N THR A 174 9.65 -0.22 -7.99
CA THR A 174 10.90 -0.80 -7.50
C THR A 174 10.88 -2.32 -7.68
N ALA A 175 11.96 -2.88 -8.22
CA ALA A 175 12.12 -4.31 -8.35
C ALA A 175 12.15 -4.99 -6.96
N LEU A 176 11.38 -6.07 -6.83
CA LEU A 176 11.15 -6.80 -5.57
C LEU A 176 12.28 -7.80 -5.27
N ASP A 177 12.26 -8.42 -4.09
CA ASP A 177 13.11 -9.56 -3.76
C ASP A 177 12.28 -10.76 -3.27
N PRO A 178 12.35 -11.94 -3.92
CA PRO A 178 13.10 -12.19 -5.14
C PRO A 178 12.44 -11.59 -6.39
N VAL A 179 13.26 -11.27 -7.39
CA VAL A 179 12.85 -10.76 -8.70
C VAL A 179 12.29 -11.92 -9.55
N VAL A 180 11.22 -12.56 -9.10
CA VAL A 180 10.54 -13.66 -9.83
C VAL A 180 9.05 -13.47 -9.79
N LEU A 181 8.40 -13.63 -10.94
CA LEU A 181 6.96 -13.46 -11.18
C LEU A 181 6.08 -14.38 -10.33
#